data_AF-A0A316D6U4-F1
#
_entry.id   AF-A0A316D6U4-F1
#
_cell.length_a   1.000
_cell.length_b   1.000
_cell.length_c   1.000
_cell.angle_alpha   90.00
_cell.angle_beta   90.00
_cell.angle_gamma   90.00
#
_symmetry.space_group_name_H-M   'P 1'
#
loop_
_entity.id
_entity.type
_entity.pdbx_description
1 polymer ?
#
loop_
_entity_poly.entity_id
_entity_poly.type
_entity_poly.pdbx_seq_one_letter_code
_entity_poly.pdbx_strand_id
1 'polypeptide(L)'
;MKKFLLLSVGFIALASIANPASATQLPKAKAKISGTVTNELTAHYDNVPSEILEKFRLIAANDNNFKLYEDKKGSVDVVKVYPALQGLVFVNGQAATVAPDGSYTAEVEIGKDVSVDLKVNGKIKAQRIANATGDLQMNIKKTQDFDSFFASMAASPTTPSNGDVQGVVIGDGSSGPYPGQTTGQYVRFGEHVHCNRFNGPYSDNRYWPQGYPASIADFDGSDCDIANIWWGCTSPGADTECDGLNVYGYGVYDCSVYNTSSWYMTFWPRSRAGL
;
A
#
# COMPACT_ATOMS: atom_id res chain seq x y z
N MET A 1 -44.54 -70.72 46.50
CA MET A 1 -43.15 -70.32 46.82
C MET A 1 -43.12 -68.81 47.06
N LYS A 2 -42.52 -68.38 48.19
CA LYS A 2 -42.00 -67.03 48.59
C LYS A 2 -42.98 -65.83 48.47
N LYS A 3 -43.58 -65.26 49.54
CA LYS A 3 -43.08 -64.47 50.71
C LYS A 3 -42.53 -63.04 50.40
N PHE A 4 -42.95 -62.11 51.28
CA PHE A 4 -42.52 -60.71 51.56
C PHE A 4 -43.02 -59.61 50.59
N LEU A 5 -43.80 -58.58 50.96
CA LEU A 5 -43.97 -57.73 52.16
C LEU A 5 -42.76 -56.82 52.48
N LEU A 6 -42.83 -55.53 52.11
CA LEU A 6 -42.55 -54.39 53.01
C LEU A 6 -42.72 -53.01 52.33
N LEU A 7 -43.48 -52.15 53.03
CA LEU A 7 -43.53 -50.69 52.94
C LEU A 7 -42.15 -50.05 53.18
N SER A 8 -41.86 -48.91 52.55
CA SER A 8 -41.33 -47.73 53.26
C SER A 8 -41.55 -46.43 52.47
N VAL A 9 -42.08 -45.43 53.17
CA VAL A 9 -42.23 -44.03 52.80
C VAL A 9 -40.89 -43.31 52.98
N GLY A 10 -40.57 -42.34 52.12
CA GLY A 10 -39.45 -41.42 52.33
C GLY A 10 -39.46 -40.23 51.37
N PHE A 11 -40.04 -39.12 51.82
CA PHE A 11 -39.78 -37.77 51.30
C PHE A 11 -38.26 -37.52 51.22
N ILE A 12 -37.78 -36.75 50.23
CA ILE A 12 -36.83 -35.64 50.43
C ILE A 12 -36.65 -34.85 49.11
N ALA A 13 -36.86 -33.54 49.25
CA ALA A 13 -36.36 -32.39 48.50
C ALA A 13 -36.63 -32.28 46.99
N LEU A 14 -37.55 -31.37 46.65
CA LEU A 14 -37.37 -30.46 45.52
C LEU A 14 -36.00 -29.77 45.68
N ALA A 15 -35.00 -30.21 44.93
CA ALA A 15 -33.88 -29.35 44.60
C ALA A 15 -34.40 -28.34 43.58
N SER A 16 -34.71 -27.14 44.06
CA SER A 16 -34.77 -25.94 43.26
C SER A 16 -33.52 -25.90 42.37
N ILE A 17 -33.72 -26.18 41.08
CA ILE A 17 -32.72 -25.87 40.06
C ILE A 17 -32.66 -24.35 40.06
N ALA A 18 -31.75 -23.81 40.87
CA ALA A 18 -31.37 -22.42 40.78
C ALA A 18 -30.91 -22.24 39.33
N ASN A 19 -31.71 -21.52 38.55
CA ASN A 19 -31.22 -20.88 37.35
C ASN A 19 -29.89 -20.25 37.74
N PRO A 20 -28.75 -20.63 37.11
CA PRO A 20 -27.57 -19.80 37.25
C PRO A 20 -28.02 -18.46 36.72
N ALA A 21 -28.18 -17.49 37.64
CA ALA A 21 -28.36 -16.11 37.28
C ALA A 21 -27.30 -15.85 36.21
N SER A 22 -27.74 -15.55 34.99
CA SER A 22 -26.87 -15.02 33.96
C SER A 22 -26.19 -13.84 34.61
N ALA A 23 -24.96 -14.06 35.10
CA ALA A 23 -24.17 -13.02 35.69
C ALA A 23 -24.05 -11.99 34.58
N THR A 24 -24.79 -10.89 34.71
CA THR A 24 -24.75 -9.79 33.78
C THR A 24 -23.33 -9.29 33.86
N GLN A 25 -22.49 -9.78 32.93
CA GLN A 25 -21.09 -9.43 32.88
C GLN A 25 -21.07 -7.92 32.73
N LEU A 26 -20.55 -7.23 33.75
CA LEU A 26 -20.44 -5.78 33.74
C LEU A 26 -19.79 -5.37 32.40
N PRO A 27 -20.32 -4.35 31.71
CA PRO A 27 -19.75 -3.91 30.45
C PRO A 27 -18.26 -3.67 30.68
N LYS A 28 -17.41 -4.42 29.98
CA LYS A 28 -15.97 -4.23 30.10
C LYS A 28 -15.63 -2.82 29.67
N ALA A 29 -14.78 -2.16 30.45
CA ALA A 29 -14.32 -0.83 30.11
C ALA A 29 -13.64 -0.84 28.73
N LYS A 30 -13.98 0.15 27.91
CA LYS A 30 -13.46 0.31 26.55
C LYS A 30 -12.50 1.49 26.48
N ALA A 31 -11.50 1.36 25.63
CA ALA A 31 -10.61 2.44 25.21
C ALA A 31 -10.86 2.77 23.74
N LYS A 32 -10.70 4.04 23.39
CA LYS A 32 -10.63 4.47 22.00
C LYS A 32 -9.19 4.39 21.51
N ILE A 33 -9.01 3.73 20.38
CA ILE A 33 -7.76 3.71 19.64
C ILE A 33 -7.93 4.58 18.41
N SER A 34 -6.95 5.43 18.12
CA SER A 34 -6.90 6.22 16.91
C SER A 34 -5.48 6.30 16.37
N GLY A 35 -5.34 6.67 15.11
CA GLY A 35 -4.03 6.91 14.51
C GLY A 35 -4.12 7.03 13.01
N THR A 36 -2.95 7.10 12.38
CA THR A 36 -2.81 7.03 10.93
C THR A 36 -2.03 5.78 10.53
N VAL A 37 -2.35 5.22 9.37
CA VAL A 37 -1.54 4.18 8.73
C VAL A 37 -1.07 4.71 7.38
N THR A 38 0.24 4.74 7.17
CA THR A 38 0.86 5.26 5.95
C THR A 38 1.90 4.31 5.37
N ASN A 39 2.02 4.35 4.05
CA ASN A 39 3.17 3.87 3.29
C ASN A 39 4.02 5.09 2.90
N GLU A 40 5.33 5.05 3.15
CA GLU A 40 6.25 6.14 2.79
C GLU A 40 7.28 5.62 1.81
N LEU A 41 7.41 6.31 0.68
CA LEU A 41 8.56 6.17 -0.22
C LEU A 41 9.62 7.20 0.16
N THR A 42 10.84 6.74 0.39
CA THR A 42 11.93 7.60 0.88
C THR A 42 13.16 7.52 -0.01
N ALA A 43 13.85 8.64 -0.20
CA ALA A 43 15.14 8.68 -0.86
C ALA A 43 16.07 9.68 -0.17
N HIS A 44 17.37 9.39 -0.24
CA HIS A 44 18.43 10.29 0.17
C HIS A 44 19.34 10.53 -1.02
N TYR A 45 19.68 11.80 -1.26
CA TYR A 45 20.63 12.16 -2.31
C TYR A 45 21.63 13.18 -1.80
N ASP A 46 22.90 12.95 -2.10
CA ASP A 46 23.97 13.92 -1.91
C ASP A 46 24.17 14.78 -3.16
N ASN A 47 24.46 16.07 -2.96
CA ASN A 47 24.85 17.00 -4.03
C ASN A 47 23.81 17.10 -5.18
N VAL A 48 22.53 17.25 -4.84
CA VAL A 48 21.46 17.34 -5.86
C VAL A 48 21.65 18.60 -6.73
N PRO A 49 21.61 18.48 -8.07
CA PRO A 49 21.68 19.64 -8.96
C PRO A 49 20.62 20.67 -8.62
N SER A 50 20.98 21.96 -8.65
CA SER A 50 20.08 23.05 -8.26
C SER A 50 18.76 23.08 -9.03
N GLU A 51 18.79 22.70 -10.31
CA GLU A 51 17.60 22.57 -11.15
C GLU A 51 16.62 21.49 -10.67
N ILE A 52 17.13 20.37 -10.14
CA ILE A 52 16.28 19.30 -9.58
C ILE A 52 15.81 19.68 -8.18
N LEU A 53 16.66 20.34 -7.39
CA LEU A 53 16.28 20.85 -6.08
C LEU A 53 15.10 21.83 -6.18
N GLU A 54 15.12 22.71 -7.19
CA GLU A 54 14.00 23.62 -7.44
C GLU A 54 12.71 22.87 -7.82
N LYS A 55 12.80 21.81 -8.63
CA LYS A 55 11.66 20.94 -8.90
C LYS A 55 11.11 20.32 -7.62
N PHE A 56 11.96 19.80 -6.73
CA PHE A 56 11.51 19.23 -5.45
C PHE A 56 10.84 20.27 -4.55
N ARG A 57 11.32 21.51 -4.51
CA ARG A 57 10.65 22.59 -3.77
C ARG A 57 9.28 22.91 -4.35
N LEU A 58 9.16 22.98 -5.67
CA LEU A 58 7.88 23.20 -6.35
C LEU A 58 6.91 22.05 -6.08
N ILE A 59 7.39 20.80 -6.11
CA ILE A 59 6.57 19.63 -5.75
C ILE A 59 6.12 19.73 -4.30
N ALA A 60 7.04 19.93 -3.34
CA ALA A 60 6.72 20.04 -1.92
C ALA A 60 5.74 21.18 -1.58
N ALA A 61 5.75 22.24 -2.38
CA ALA A 61 4.81 23.36 -2.25
C ALA A 61 3.40 23.05 -2.79
N ASN A 62 3.27 22.11 -3.74
CA ASN A 62 2.02 21.81 -4.44
C ASN A 62 1.42 20.44 -4.09
N ASP A 63 2.21 19.52 -3.56
CA ASP A 63 1.76 18.23 -3.06
C ASP A 63 2.03 18.10 -1.56
N ASN A 64 0.93 18.08 -0.78
CA ASN A 64 0.97 17.91 0.67
C ASN A 64 1.49 16.53 1.10
N ASN A 65 1.57 15.55 0.19
CA ASN A 65 2.12 14.23 0.45
C ASN A 65 3.63 14.15 0.17
N PHE A 66 4.21 15.16 -0.49
CA PHE A 66 5.65 15.22 -0.75
C PHE A 66 6.34 16.09 0.30
N LYS A 67 7.34 15.52 0.97
CA LYS A 67 8.16 16.19 1.97
C LYS A 67 9.59 16.26 1.49
N LEU A 68 10.15 17.46 1.55
CA LEU A 68 11.54 17.74 1.25
C LEU A 68 12.23 18.22 2.52
N TYR A 69 13.34 17.57 2.87
CA TYR A 69 14.23 18.00 3.93
C TYR A 69 15.58 18.33 3.31
N GLU A 70 15.95 19.59 3.35
CA GLU A 70 17.23 20.06 2.82
C GLU A 70 18.24 20.20 3.96
N ASP A 71 19.44 19.64 3.75
CA ASP A 71 20.56 19.87 4.65
C ASP A 71 21.41 21.08 4.19
N LYS A 72 22.32 21.54 5.06
CA LYS A 72 23.18 22.70 4.76
C LYS A 72 24.33 22.39 3.78
N LYS A 73 24.50 21.12 3.38
CA LYS A 73 25.60 20.62 2.55
C LYS A 73 25.15 20.24 1.13
N GLY A 74 23.87 20.43 0.81
CA GLY A 74 23.31 20.11 -0.51
C GLY A 74 22.81 18.67 -0.64
N SER A 75 22.73 17.94 0.47
CA SER A 75 22.03 16.66 0.55
C SER A 75 20.56 16.89 0.88
N VAL A 76 19.70 16.01 0.36
CA VAL A 76 18.26 16.07 0.58
C VAL A 76 17.69 14.71 0.93
N ASP A 77 16.73 14.73 1.85
CA ASP A 77 15.82 13.61 2.06
C ASP A 77 14.46 13.95 1.46
N VAL A 78 13.94 13.04 0.64
CA VAL A 78 12.61 13.14 0.05
C VAL A 78 11.73 12.04 0.64
N VAL A 79 10.53 12.40 1.05
CA VAL A 79 9.51 11.46 1.53
C VAL A 79 8.20 11.71 0.80
N LYS A 80 7.66 10.71 0.11
CA LYS A 80 6.31 10.73 -0.43
C LYS A 80 5.42 9.83 0.42
N VAL A 81 4.36 10.40 0.97
CA VAL A 81 3.45 9.75 1.92
C VAL A 81 2.18 9.29 1.21
N TYR A 82 1.85 8.01 1.32
CA TYR A 82 0.62 7.42 0.82
C TYR A 82 -0.22 6.93 1.99
N PRO A 83 -1.39 7.53 2.24
CA PRO A 83 -2.35 7.00 3.19
C PRO A 83 -2.73 5.55 2.88
N ALA A 84 -2.89 4.71 3.90
CA ALA A 84 -3.41 3.37 3.69
C ALA A 84 -4.88 3.42 3.24
N LEU A 85 -5.23 2.58 2.29
CA LEU A 85 -6.58 2.48 1.76
C LEU A 85 -7.50 1.72 2.72
N GLN A 86 -8.81 1.99 2.60
CA GLN A 86 -9.85 1.20 3.24
C GLN A 86 -9.64 -0.29 2.93
N GLY A 87 -9.84 -1.16 3.93
CA GLY A 87 -9.69 -2.61 3.80
C GLY A 87 -8.27 -3.15 3.95
N LEU A 88 -7.27 -2.29 4.11
CA LEU A 88 -5.87 -2.70 4.38
C LEU A 88 -5.50 -2.61 5.87
N VAL A 89 -6.27 -1.87 6.67
CA VAL A 89 -5.99 -1.68 8.10
C VAL A 89 -6.87 -2.60 8.93
N PHE A 90 -6.26 -3.30 9.88
CA PHE A 90 -6.94 -4.22 10.78
C PHE A 90 -6.62 -3.90 12.24
N VAL A 91 -7.63 -3.85 13.10
CA VAL A 91 -7.48 -3.74 14.55
C VAL A 91 -7.90 -5.08 15.17
N ASN A 92 -6.99 -5.75 15.88
CA ASN A 92 -7.19 -7.09 16.44
C ASN A 92 -7.69 -8.12 15.40
N GLY A 93 -7.18 -8.01 14.17
CA GLY A 93 -7.57 -8.89 13.07
C GLY A 93 -8.91 -8.57 12.41
N GLN A 94 -9.67 -7.57 12.89
CA GLN A 94 -10.89 -7.07 12.26
C GLN A 94 -10.59 -5.86 11.37
N ALA A 95 -11.19 -5.79 10.19
CA ALA A 95 -11.00 -4.66 9.28
C ALA A 95 -11.50 -3.36 9.94
N ALA A 96 -10.67 -2.32 9.90
CA ALA A 96 -11.00 -1.00 10.41
C ALA A 96 -11.64 -0.13 9.33
N THR A 97 -12.44 0.84 9.75
CA THR A 97 -12.83 1.96 8.87
C THR A 97 -11.70 2.96 8.82
N VAL A 98 -11.28 3.32 7.60
CA VAL A 98 -10.16 4.21 7.32
C VAL A 98 -10.66 5.38 6.48
N ALA A 99 -10.34 6.60 6.90
CA ALA A 99 -10.65 7.81 6.15
C ALA A 99 -9.64 8.03 5.00
N PRO A 100 -9.92 8.91 4.02
CA PRO A 100 -9.03 9.13 2.88
C PRO A 100 -7.61 9.60 3.24
N ASP A 101 -7.43 10.20 4.42
CA ASP A 101 -6.12 10.62 4.95
C ASP A 101 -5.38 9.49 5.69
N GLY A 102 -5.91 8.26 5.67
CA GLY A 102 -5.33 7.08 6.32
C GLY A 102 -5.59 7.04 7.82
N SER A 103 -6.39 7.98 8.35
CA SER A 103 -6.79 7.96 9.76
C SER A 103 -7.82 6.88 10.03
N TYR A 104 -7.74 6.28 11.21
CA TYR A 104 -8.69 5.25 11.66
C TYR A 104 -9.04 5.45 13.12
N THR A 105 -10.17 4.88 13.53
CA THR A 105 -10.55 4.77 14.94
C THR A 105 -11.18 3.40 15.22
N ALA A 106 -10.99 2.89 16.42
CA ALA A 106 -11.60 1.65 16.90
C ALA A 106 -11.84 1.71 18.41
N GLU A 107 -12.74 0.87 18.92
CA GLU A 107 -12.90 0.62 20.34
C GLU A 107 -12.34 -0.75 20.71
N VAL A 108 -11.58 -0.81 21.81
CA VAL A 108 -11.00 -2.07 22.31
C VAL A 108 -11.22 -2.22 23.80
N GLU A 109 -11.19 -3.46 24.29
CA GLU A 109 -11.29 -3.72 25.72
C GLU A 109 -10.01 -3.28 26.46
N ILE A 110 -10.19 -2.58 27.59
CA ILE A 110 -9.09 -2.22 28.48
C ILE A 110 -8.51 -3.47 29.15
N GLY A 111 -7.19 -3.48 29.35
CA GLY A 111 -6.44 -4.56 29.97
C GLY A 111 -6.08 -5.70 29.02
N LYS A 112 -6.26 -5.49 27.70
CA LYS A 112 -5.83 -6.41 26.64
C LYS A 112 -4.80 -5.75 25.75
N ASP A 113 -3.96 -6.57 25.14
CA ASP A 113 -3.11 -6.11 24.05
C ASP A 113 -3.98 -5.82 22.83
N VAL A 114 -3.72 -4.69 22.20
CA VAL A 114 -4.30 -4.30 20.91
C VAL A 114 -3.22 -4.37 19.84
N SER A 115 -3.54 -5.00 18.71
CA SER A 115 -2.73 -4.98 17.51
C SER A 115 -3.41 -4.11 16.45
N VAL A 116 -2.63 -3.28 15.81
CA VAL A 116 -3.03 -2.61 14.57
C VAL A 116 -2.08 -3.07 13.49
N ASP A 117 -2.64 -3.59 12.39
CA ASP A 117 -1.91 -4.21 11.29
C ASP A 117 -2.23 -3.48 9.98
N LEU A 118 -1.20 -3.22 9.17
CA LEU A 118 -1.35 -3.02 7.74
C LEU A 118 -1.19 -4.37 7.05
N LYS A 119 -2.23 -4.86 6.38
CA LYS A 119 -2.23 -6.13 5.66
C LYS A 119 -2.41 -5.92 4.17
N VAL A 120 -1.63 -6.68 3.42
CA VAL A 120 -1.60 -6.68 1.95
C VAL A 120 -1.59 -8.12 1.50
N ASN A 121 -2.57 -8.52 0.68
CA ASN A 121 -2.73 -9.90 0.21
C ASN A 121 -2.67 -10.93 1.37
N GLY A 122 -3.33 -10.62 2.48
CA GLY A 122 -3.37 -11.45 3.69
C GLY A 122 -2.07 -11.48 4.52
N LYS A 123 -1.00 -10.83 4.07
CA LYS A 123 0.28 -10.74 4.79
C LYS A 123 0.37 -9.43 5.55
N ILE A 124 0.81 -9.49 6.81
CA ILE A 124 1.11 -8.30 7.61
C ILE A 124 2.38 -7.65 7.04
N LYS A 125 2.28 -6.40 6.60
CA LYS A 125 3.41 -5.61 6.07
C LYS A 125 3.97 -4.64 7.11
N ALA A 126 3.14 -4.16 8.04
CA ALA A 126 3.55 -3.38 9.20
C ALA A 126 2.58 -3.65 10.36
N GLN A 127 3.07 -3.59 11.60
CA GLN A 127 2.28 -3.88 12.79
C GLN A 127 2.73 -3.02 13.97
N ARG A 128 1.77 -2.65 14.81
CA ARG A 128 2.03 -2.06 16.12
C ARG A 128 1.17 -2.74 17.17
N ILE A 129 1.79 -3.14 18.27
CA ILE A 129 1.12 -3.75 19.43
C ILE A 129 1.31 -2.85 20.64
N ALA A 130 0.25 -2.64 21.41
CA ALA A 130 0.29 -1.90 22.66
C ALA A 130 -0.72 -2.48 23.66
N ASN A 131 -0.52 -2.26 24.95
CA ASN A 131 -1.50 -2.63 25.97
C ASN A 131 -2.52 -1.50 26.14
N ALA A 132 -3.82 -1.80 26.02
CA ALA A 132 -4.89 -0.83 26.17
C ALA A 132 -5.16 -0.56 27.66
N THR A 133 -4.46 0.40 28.24
CA THR A 133 -4.73 0.88 29.62
C THR A 133 -5.71 2.07 29.67
N GLY A 134 -6.01 2.64 28.50
CA GLY A 134 -6.87 3.79 28.26
C GLY A 134 -6.83 4.12 26.77
N ASP A 135 -7.26 5.33 26.39
CA ASP A 135 -7.21 5.76 24.99
C ASP A 135 -5.76 5.77 24.46
N LEU A 136 -5.54 5.26 23.24
CA LEU A 136 -4.22 5.16 22.63
C LEU A 136 -4.18 5.81 21.26
N GLN A 137 -3.04 6.47 20.98
CA GLN A 137 -2.68 6.88 19.63
C GLN A 137 -1.64 5.93 19.03
N MET A 138 -2.01 5.22 17.98
CA MET A 138 -1.21 4.17 17.36
C MET A 138 -1.03 4.45 15.87
N ASN A 139 -0.01 5.25 15.55
CA ASN A 139 0.40 5.46 14.16
C ASN A 139 1.24 4.27 13.67
N ILE A 140 1.00 3.83 12.44
CA ILE A 140 1.78 2.82 11.73
C ILE A 140 2.36 3.45 10.49
N LYS A 141 3.64 3.16 10.27
CA LYS A 141 4.36 3.56 9.07
C LYS A 141 5.06 2.35 8.47
N LYS A 142 4.82 2.09 7.19
CA LYS A 142 5.64 1.21 6.36
C LYS A 142 6.54 2.08 5.50
N THR A 143 7.85 1.89 5.57
CA THR A 143 8.82 2.63 4.75
C THR A 143 9.39 1.72 3.67
N GLN A 144 9.52 2.25 2.46
CA GLN A 144 10.18 1.62 1.32
C GLN A 144 11.06 2.66 0.64
N ASP A 145 12.21 2.27 0.12
CA ASP A 145 13.07 3.21 -0.59
C ASP A 145 12.60 3.37 -2.06
N PHE A 146 12.74 4.57 -2.62
CA PHE A 146 12.36 4.87 -4.00
C PHE A 146 13.14 4.05 -5.03
N ASP A 147 14.41 3.74 -4.78
CA ASP A 147 15.25 3.00 -5.72
C ASP A 147 14.79 1.56 -5.87
N SER A 148 14.49 0.87 -4.76
CA SER A 148 13.89 -0.46 -4.74
C SER A 148 12.49 -0.44 -5.38
N PHE A 149 11.70 0.59 -5.10
CA PHE A 149 10.39 0.77 -5.71
C PHE A 149 10.49 0.93 -7.23
N PHE A 150 11.35 1.81 -7.73
CA PHE A 150 11.61 2.02 -9.15
C PHE A 150 12.31 0.84 -9.82
N ALA A 151 13.21 0.15 -9.12
CA ALA A 151 13.84 -1.07 -9.64
C ALA A 151 12.80 -2.15 -9.92
N SER A 152 11.76 -2.25 -9.09
CA SER A 152 10.65 -3.16 -9.35
C SER A 152 9.85 -2.79 -10.60
N MET A 153 9.80 -1.50 -10.98
CA MET A 153 9.21 -1.02 -12.24
C MET A 153 10.15 -1.10 -13.45
N ALA A 154 11.45 -1.26 -13.22
CA ALA A 154 12.45 -1.35 -14.29
C ALA A 154 12.74 -2.81 -14.66
N ALA A 155 12.42 -3.75 -13.78
CA ALA A 155 12.55 -5.18 -14.04
C ALA A 155 11.60 -5.58 -15.17
N SER A 156 12.14 -6.06 -16.29
CA SER A 156 11.35 -6.91 -17.20
C SER A 156 10.90 -8.14 -16.40
N PRO A 157 9.66 -8.60 -16.56
CA PRO A 157 9.28 -9.85 -15.92
C PRO A 157 10.20 -10.90 -16.54
N THR A 158 10.99 -11.57 -15.71
CA THR A 158 11.58 -12.83 -16.16
C THR A 158 10.40 -13.71 -16.56
N THR A 159 10.38 -14.10 -17.83
CA THR A 159 9.41 -15.02 -18.40
C THR A 159 9.15 -16.12 -17.37
N PRO A 160 7.90 -16.42 -16.99
CA PRO A 160 7.62 -17.65 -16.28
C PRO A 160 8.22 -18.78 -17.11
N SER A 161 9.21 -19.45 -16.56
CA SER A 161 9.78 -20.64 -17.17
C SER A 161 8.73 -21.74 -17.01
N ASN A 162 7.85 -21.86 -17.99
CA ASN A 162 7.19 -23.11 -18.37
C ASN A 162 6.57 -22.94 -19.77
N GLY A 163 6.85 -23.92 -20.63
CA GLY A 163 6.78 -23.83 -22.08
C GLY A 163 5.43 -23.52 -22.72
N ASP A 164 5.52 -23.23 -24.03
CA ASP A 164 4.46 -22.92 -25.01
C ASP A 164 3.76 -21.57 -24.75
N VAL A 165 3.82 -20.56 -25.62
CA VAL A 165 3.33 -20.53 -27.00
C VAL A 165 3.97 -19.37 -27.79
N GLN A 166 4.24 -19.59 -29.08
CA GLN A 166 4.72 -18.62 -30.07
C GLN A 166 3.64 -17.61 -30.54
N GLY A 167 4.10 -16.40 -30.92
CA GLY A 167 3.39 -15.41 -31.75
C GLY A 167 2.77 -14.25 -30.94
N VAL A 168 2.96 -12.97 -31.24
CA VAL A 168 2.97 -12.29 -32.54
C VAL A 168 3.90 -11.07 -32.51
N VAL A 169 4.71 -10.93 -33.56
CA VAL A 169 5.60 -9.80 -33.84
C VAL A 169 4.80 -8.67 -34.48
N ILE A 170 4.85 -7.46 -33.93
CA ILE A 170 4.51 -6.22 -34.65
C ILE A 170 5.62 -5.18 -34.44
N GLY A 171 6.52 -5.08 -35.42
CA GLY A 171 6.62 -3.85 -36.21
C GLY A 171 7.40 -2.63 -35.69
N ASP A 172 8.47 -2.79 -34.91
CA ASP A 172 9.72 -2.07 -35.21
C ASP A 172 10.85 -3.10 -35.33
N GLY A 173 11.89 -2.82 -36.11
CA GLY A 173 12.85 -3.80 -36.61
C GLY A 173 13.80 -4.44 -35.57
N SER A 174 13.29 -4.94 -34.44
CA SER A 174 14.02 -5.82 -33.53
C SER A 174 13.05 -6.77 -32.84
N SER A 175 13.04 -8.03 -33.29
CA SER A 175 12.29 -9.16 -32.72
C SER A 175 12.86 -9.64 -31.37
N GLY A 176 13.16 -8.71 -30.46
CA GLY A 176 13.68 -8.97 -29.11
C GLY A 176 12.77 -8.38 -28.04
N PRO A 177 12.94 -8.77 -26.76
CA PRO A 177 12.28 -8.09 -25.65
C PRO A 177 12.56 -6.59 -25.73
N TYR A 178 11.54 -5.76 -25.45
CA TYR A 178 11.65 -4.31 -25.43
C TYR A 178 12.89 -3.90 -24.62
N PRO A 179 13.91 -3.26 -25.23
CA PRO A 179 15.22 -3.06 -24.58
C PRO A 179 15.19 -2.02 -23.46
N GLY A 180 14.04 -1.37 -23.24
CA GLY A 180 13.91 -0.26 -22.31
C GLY A 180 14.47 1.04 -22.89
N GLN A 181 14.24 2.12 -22.15
CA GLN A 181 14.91 3.41 -22.38
C GLN A 181 16.31 3.42 -21.75
N THR A 182 17.23 4.20 -22.33
CA THR A 182 18.55 4.48 -21.76
C THR A 182 18.54 5.76 -20.92
N THR A 183 19.48 5.90 -19.96
CA THR A 183 19.57 7.08 -19.08
C THR A 183 19.66 8.38 -19.87
N GLY A 184 18.77 9.32 -19.57
CA GLY A 184 18.67 10.63 -20.23
C GLY A 184 17.99 10.59 -21.60
N GLN A 185 17.57 9.41 -22.09
CA GLN A 185 16.86 9.28 -23.36
C GLN A 185 15.55 10.04 -23.31
N TYR A 186 15.36 10.98 -24.23
CA TYR A 186 14.08 11.64 -24.42
C TYR A 186 13.05 10.64 -24.97
N VAL A 187 11.89 10.57 -24.32
CA VAL A 187 10.80 9.67 -24.68
C VAL A 187 9.73 10.44 -25.44
N ARG A 188 9.42 9.98 -26.67
CA ARG A 188 8.45 10.65 -27.53
C ARG A 188 7.05 10.13 -27.27
N PHE A 189 6.05 10.99 -27.52
CA PHE A 189 4.64 10.60 -27.49
C PHE A 189 4.42 9.35 -28.35
N GLY A 190 3.76 8.33 -27.78
CA GLY A 190 3.48 7.05 -28.41
C GLY A 190 4.60 6.02 -28.29
N GLU A 191 5.79 6.36 -27.81
CA GLU A 191 6.85 5.37 -27.58
C GLU A 191 6.48 4.42 -26.45
N HIS A 192 6.84 3.15 -26.59
CA HIS A 192 6.58 2.14 -25.57
C HIS A 192 7.36 2.44 -24.28
N VAL A 193 6.69 2.34 -23.14
CA VAL A 193 7.26 2.46 -21.79
C VAL A 193 6.66 1.36 -20.92
N HIS A 194 7.42 0.90 -19.93
CA HIS A 194 6.92 -0.10 -18.98
C HIS A 194 5.80 0.49 -18.09
N CYS A 195 6.09 1.60 -17.42
CA CYS A 195 5.08 2.41 -16.73
C CYS A 195 5.27 3.85 -17.19
N ASN A 196 4.19 4.62 -17.34
CA ASN A 196 4.26 6.03 -17.69
C ASN A 196 4.75 6.89 -16.51
N ARG A 197 5.81 6.44 -15.80
CA ARG A 197 6.36 7.07 -14.59
C ARG A 197 7.14 8.34 -14.88
N PHE A 198 7.24 8.73 -16.15
CA PHE A 198 7.96 9.91 -16.63
C PHE A 198 7.02 10.99 -17.14
N ASN A 199 5.72 10.90 -16.85
CA ASN A 199 4.75 11.92 -17.28
C ASN A 199 4.24 12.81 -16.15
N GLY A 200 4.92 12.88 -15.01
CA GLY A 200 4.62 13.85 -13.98
C GLY A 200 4.68 15.30 -14.49
N PRO A 201 3.98 16.25 -13.85
CA PRO A 201 3.91 17.64 -14.31
C PRO A 201 5.27 18.36 -14.32
N TYR A 202 6.26 17.86 -13.57
CA TYR A 202 7.61 18.41 -13.52
C TYR A 202 8.62 17.65 -14.38
N SER A 203 8.14 16.71 -15.19
CA SER A 203 9.02 15.91 -16.03
C SER A 203 9.67 16.69 -17.16
N ASP A 204 10.88 16.27 -17.52
CA ASP A 204 11.56 16.70 -18.75
C ASP A 204 11.38 15.71 -19.92
N ASN A 205 10.48 14.73 -19.75
CA ASN A 205 10.20 13.63 -20.67
C ASN A 205 11.45 12.79 -20.99
N ARG A 206 12.38 12.66 -20.05
CA ARG A 206 13.57 11.80 -20.20
C ARG A 206 13.50 10.62 -19.25
N TYR A 207 14.06 9.49 -19.66
CA TYR A 207 14.21 8.35 -18.78
C TYR A 207 15.34 8.58 -17.77
N TRP A 208 15.01 8.57 -16.48
CA TRP A 208 15.99 8.52 -15.40
C TRP A 208 15.85 7.19 -14.63
N PRO A 209 16.93 6.40 -14.50
CA PRO A 209 16.86 5.15 -13.74
C PRO A 209 16.75 5.44 -12.24
N GLN A 210 16.56 4.39 -11.45
CA GLN A 210 16.69 4.46 -9.98
C GLN A 210 18.04 5.09 -9.57
N GLY A 211 18.06 5.76 -8.43
CA GLY A 211 19.23 6.47 -7.92
C GLY A 211 19.44 7.87 -8.51
N TYR A 212 18.69 8.26 -9.55
CA TYR A 212 18.74 9.62 -10.09
C TYR A 212 17.62 10.48 -9.49
N PRO A 213 17.93 11.62 -8.85
CA PRO A 213 16.92 12.50 -8.24
C PRO A 213 15.82 12.93 -9.22
N ALA A 214 16.16 13.12 -10.49
CA ALA A 214 15.22 13.48 -11.54
C ALA A 214 14.09 12.43 -11.73
N SER A 215 14.37 11.16 -11.45
CA SER A 215 13.36 10.09 -11.55
C SER A 215 12.21 10.25 -10.56
N ILE A 216 12.44 10.86 -9.39
CA ILE A 216 11.38 11.16 -8.42
C ILE A 216 10.54 12.34 -8.91
N ALA A 217 11.18 13.39 -9.42
CA ALA A 217 10.47 14.57 -9.94
C ALA A 217 9.58 14.23 -11.15
N ASP A 218 10.03 13.28 -11.96
CA ASP A 218 9.28 12.70 -13.07
C ASP A 218 8.10 11.83 -12.62
N PHE A 219 8.29 11.09 -11.54
CA PHE A 219 7.32 10.15 -11.00
C PHE A 219 6.18 10.86 -10.26
N ASP A 220 6.46 11.92 -9.49
CA ASP A 220 5.43 12.66 -8.77
C ASP A 220 4.32 13.16 -9.72
N GLY A 221 3.07 12.85 -9.43
CA GLY A 221 1.91 13.19 -10.27
C GLY A 221 1.83 12.45 -11.60
N SER A 222 2.73 11.49 -11.86
CA SER A 222 2.65 10.60 -13.03
C SER A 222 1.48 9.63 -12.90
N ASP A 223 1.18 8.91 -13.98
CA ASP A 223 0.12 7.88 -13.93
C ASP A 223 0.45 6.76 -12.92
N CYS A 224 1.73 6.46 -12.72
CA CYS A 224 2.20 5.45 -11.78
C CYS A 224 2.08 5.94 -10.32
N ASP A 225 2.32 7.23 -10.05
CA ASP A 225 2.05 7.84 -8.73
C ASP A 225 0.55 7.85 -8.44
N ILE A 226 -0.27 8.28 -9.40
CA ILE A 226 -1.72 8.29 -9.26
C ILE A 226 -2.29 6.89 -9.04
N ALA A 227 -1.77 5.89 -9.76
CA ALA A 227 -2.13 4.50 -9.53
C ALA A 227 -1.78 4.06 -8.10
N ASN A 228 -0.62 4.46 -7.57
CA ASN A 228 -0.26 4.16 -6.18
C ASN A 228 -1.19 4.88 -5.17
N ILE A 229 -1.61 6.12 -5.43
CA ILE A 229 -2.57 6.85 -4.59
C ILE A 229 -3.93 6.15 -4.57
N TRP A 230 -4.45 5.75 -5.74
CA TRP A 230 -5.79 5.15 -5.83
C TRP A 230 -5.84 3.70 -5.39
N TRP A 231 -4.75 2.97 -5.62
CA TRP A 231 -4.75 1.51 -5.55
C TRP A 231 -3.65 0.92 -4.66
N GLY A 232 -2.81 1.73 -4.01
CA GLY A 232 -1.80 1.22 -3.08
C GLY A 232 -0.81 0.26 -3.74
N CYS A 233 -0.38 0.57 -4.97
CA CYS A 233 0.54 -0.25 -5.74
C CYS A 233 1.98 -0.16 -5.22
N THR A 234 2.36 -1.10 -4.35
CA THR A 234 3.67 -1.13 -3.69
C THR A 234 4.77 -1.81 -4.52
N SER A 235 4.41 -2.48 -5.62
CA SER A 235 5.33 -2.94 -6.66
C SER A 235 4.59 -3.05 -8.01
N PRO A 236 4.74 -2.08 -8.92
CA PRO A 236 4.04 -2.11 -10.21
C PRO A 236 4.47 -3.27 -11.11
N GLY A 237 5.78 -3.60 -11.14
CA GLY A 237 6.31 -4.67 -12.00
C GLY A 237 6.15 -6.09 -11.43
N ALA A 238 5.16 -6.31 -10.58
CA ALA A 238 4.71 -7.65 -10.25
C ALA A 238 3.20 -7.63 -10.40
N ASP A 239 2.64 -8.57 -11.16
CA ASP A 239 1.20 -8.75 -11.44
C ASP A 239 0.33 -8.98 -10.17
N THR A 240 0.82 -8.63 -8.97
CA THR A 240 0.34 -9.09 -7.68
C THR A 240 0.30 -8.04 -6.56
N GLU A 241 0.80 -6.81 -6.72
CA GLU A 241 0.98 -5.88 -5.57
C GLU A 241 0.34 -4.49 -5.71
N CYS A 242 -0.87 -4.41 -6.28
CA CYS A 242 -1.79 -3.27 -6.14
C CYS A 242 -2.85 -3.54 -5.06
N ASP A 243 -2.54 -3.13 -3.84
CA ASP A 243 -3.21 -3.53 -2.60
C ASP A 243 -4.72 -3.20 -2.60
N GLY A 244 -5.12 -2.10 -3.22
CA GLY A 244 -6.49 -1.60 -3.31
C GLY A 244 -7.33 -2.26 -4.40
N LEU A 245 -6.75 -2.74 -5.51
CA LEU A 245 -7.54 -3.29 -6.62
C LEU A 245 -8.31 -4.56 -6.21
N ASN A 246 -7.71 -5.41 -5.37
CA ASN A 246 -8.38 -6.57 -4.79
C ASN A 246 -9.47 -6.17 -3.80
N VAL A 247 -9.21 -5.17 -2.96
CA VAL A 247 -10.17 -4.71 -1.96
C VAL A 247 -11.43 -4.13 -2.62
N TYR A 248 -11.28 -3.44 -3.76
CA TYR A 248 -12.39 -2.84 -4.48
C TYR A 248 -13.03 -3.76 -5.53
N GLY A 249 -12.63 -5.03 -5.61
CA GLY A 249 -13.26 -6.04 -6.48
C GLY A 249 -12.90 -5.91 -7.96
N TYR A 250 -11.86 -5.15 -8.31
CA TYR A 250 -11.39 -5.01 -9.69
C TYR A 250 -10.47 -6.16 -10.10
N GLY A 251 -9.82 -6.83 -9.15
CA GLY A 251 -8.77 -7.83 -9.40
C GLY A 251 -7.41 -7.17 -9.60
N VAL A 252 -6.31 -7.85 -9.25
CA VAL A 252 -4.97 -7.25 -9.39
C VAL A 252 -4.62 -7.07 -10.86
N TYR A 253 -4.31 -5.83 -11.24
CA TYR A 253 -3.65 -5.49 -12.50
C TYR A 253 -2.38 -4.71 -12.16
N ASP A 254 -1.38 -4.78 -13.04
CA ASP A 254 -0.23 -3.88 -13.02
C ASP A 254 -0.71 -2.42 -13.20
N CYS A 255 -0.04 -1.47 -12.58
CA CYS A 255 -0.17 -0.03 -12.88
C CYS A 255 -0.04 0.27 -14.39
N SER A 256 0.54 -0.64 -15.17
CA SER A 256 0.78 -0.52 -16.60
C SER A 256 -0.38 -0.91 -17.53
N VAL A 257 -1.53 -1.41 -17.07
CA VAL A 257 -2.50 -2.00 -18.03
C VAL A 257 -3.96 -1.54 -17.87
N TYR A 258 -4.40 -0.64 -18.75
CA TYR A 258 -5.77 -0.65 -19.27
C TYR A 258 -5.76 -1.43 -20.61
N ASN A 259 -6.22 -2.69 -20.58
CA ASN A 259 -6.67 -3.45 -21.77
C ASN A 259 -5.63 -3.90 -22.84
N THR A 260 -4.45 -4.42 -22.48
CA THR A 260 -3.76 -5.32 -23.44
C THR A 260 -3.11 -6.49 -22.73
N SER A 261 -3.09 -7.65 -23.37
CA SER A 261 -2.33 -8.84 -22.98
C SER A 261 -0.80 -8.66 -23.12
N SER A 262 -0.33 -7.42 -22.97
CA SER A 262 1.05 -6.99 -23.14
C SER A 262 1.40 -5.90 -22.12
N TRP A 263 2.61 -5.99 -21.58
CA TRP A 263 3.11 -5.22 -20.42
C TRP A 263 3.65 -3.82 -20.78
N TYR A 264 3.23 -3.25 -21.91
CA TYR A 264 3.71 -1.95 -22.36
C TYR A 264 2.58 -0.91 -22.35
N MET A 265 2.85 0.23 -21.71
CA MET A 265 2.12 1.47 -21.95
C MET A 265 2.77 2.22 -23.11
N THR A 266 2.06 3.17 -23.69
CA THR A 266 2.68 4.20 -24.53
C THR A 266 2.91 5.44 -23.69
N PHE A 267 4.04 6.11 -23.87
CA PHE A 267 4.28 7.39 -23.22
C PHE A 267 3.32 8.44 -23.78
N TRP A 268 2.70 9.19 -22.87
CA TRP A 268 2.09 10.48 -23.19
C TRP A 268 2.57 11.53 -22.20
N PRO A 269 3.06 12.69 -22.67
CA PRO A 269 3.42 13.75 -21.77
C PRO A 269 2.14 14.36 -21.20
N ARG A 270 2.12 14.61 -19.89
CA ARG A 270 1.22 15.64 -19.36
C ARG A 270 1.81 16.97 -19.82
N SER A 271 1.34 17.47 -20.96
CA SER A 271 1.77 18.77 -21.48
C SER A 271 1.73 19.80 -20.35
N ARG A 272 2.71 20.72 -20.30
CA ARG A 272 2.54 22.04 -19.66
C ARG A 272 1.47 22.85 -20.42
N ALA A 273 0.24 22.36 -20.44
CA ALA A 273 -0.90 23.03 -21.03
C ALA A 273 -2.08 22.84 -20.07
N GLY A 274 -2.32 23.85 -19.24
CA GLY A 274 -3.65 24.06 -18.63
C GLY A 274 -3.79 23.94 -17.11
N LEU A 275 -2.82 24.39 -16.33
CA LEU A 275 -3.14 25.13 -15.09
C LEU A 275 -2.84 26.61 -15.33
#